data_AF-A0A231VKZ8-F1
#
_entry.id   AF-A0A231VKZ8-F1
#
_cell.length_a   1.000
_cell.length_b   1.000
_cell.length_c   1.000
_cell.angle_alpha   90.00
_cell.angle_beta   90.00
_cell.angle_gamma   90.00
#
_symmetry.space_group_name_H-M   'P 1'
#
loop_
_entity.id
_entity.type
_entity.pdbx_description
1 polymer ?
#
loop_
_entity_poly.entity_id
_entity_poly.type
_entity_poly.pdbx_seq_one_letter_code
_entity_poly.pdbx_strand_id
1 'polypeptide(L)'
;MGFKLGVGSRIITPHEPCFLGGFANRDHKSTGVNDDLLINTMYLKNDNYDFLLISYDLLGVDKYYCEKIKTLIYKIQTSHL
;
A
#
# COMPACT_ATOMS: atom_id res chain seq x y z
N MET A 1 11.71 12.06 -25.29
CA MET A 1 11.13 12.00 -23.93
C MET A 1 10.36 10.71 -23.76
N GLY A 2 10.73 9.85 -22.82
CA GLY A 2 9.98 8.65 -22.46
C GLY A 2 9.75 8.62 -20.96
N PHE A 3 8.69 7.93 -20.52
CA PHE A 3 8.49 7.64 -19.11
C PHE A 3 9.31 6.41 -18.72
N LYS A 4 9.97 6.47 -17.56
CA LYS A 4 10.44 5.29 -16.84
C LYS A 4 9.29 4.81 -15.96
N LEU A 5 9.04 3.50 -16.00
CA LEU A 5 8.00 2.84 -15.22
C LEU A 5 8.65 1.81 -14.29
N GLY A 6 8.29 1.86 -13.01
CA GLY A 6 8.56 0.81 -12.03
C GLY A 6 7.26 0.28 -11.46
N VAL A 7 7.19 -1.03 -11.24
CA VAL A 7 6.05 -1.68 -10.59
C VAL A 7 6.54 -2.56 -9.46
N GLY A 8 5.73 -2.71 -8.42
CA GLY A 8 6.03 -3.56 -7.28
C GLY A 8 4.77 -4.12 -6.65
N SER A 9 4.90 -5.27 -5.99
CA SER A 9 3.80 -5.87 -5.23
C SER A 9 4.33 -6.45 -3.93
N ARG A 10 3.49 -6.45 -2.89
CA ARG A 10 3.80 -7.07 -1.60
C ARG A 10 2.55 -7.59 -0.91
N ILE A 11 2.65 -8.78 -0.35
CA ILE A 11 1.61 -9.36 0.53
C ILE A 11 1.55 -8.57 1.84
N ILE A 12 0.34 -8.20 2.23
CA ILE A 12 -0.01 -7.53 3.48
C ILE A 12 -1.06 -8.28 4.30
N THR A 13 -1.39 -9.51 3.92
CA THR A 13 -2.25 -10.39 4.72
C THR A 13 -1.71 -10.49 6.15
N PRO A 14 -2.51 -10.18 7.18
CA PRO A 14 -2.09 -10.37 8.57
C PRO A 14 -1.77 -11.84 8.84
N HIS A 15 -0.67 -12.10 9.54
CA HIS A 15 -0.30 -13.46 9.94
C HIS A 15 -1.23 -14.07 11.00
N GLU A 16 -1.92 -13.21 11.75
CA GLU A 16 -2.81 -13.60 12.84
C GLU A 16 -4.26 -13.26 12.53
N PRO A 17 -5.24 -14.08 12.95
CA PRO A 17 -6.66 -13.76 12.84
C PRO A 17 -7.03 -12.38 13.37
N CYS A 18 -7.73 -11.60 12.54
CA CYS A 18 -8.18 -10.25 12.86
C CYS A 18 -9.67 -10.06 12.53
N PHE A 19 -10.28 -9.02 13.09
CA PHE A 19 -11.63 -8.64 12.65
C PHE A 19 -11.57 -8.09 11.22
N LEU A 20 -12.55 -8.47 10.42
CA LEU A 20 -12.67 -7.99 9.05
C LEU A 20 -13.36 -6.62 9.04
N GLY A 21 -12.80 -5.66 8.31
CA GLY A 21 -13.45 -4.38 8.09
C GLY A 21 -14.72 -4.53 7.24
N GLY A 22 -15.68 -3.62 7.41
CA GLY A 22 -16.87 -3.55 6.56
C GLY A 22 -18.02 -4.49 6.93
N PHE A 23 -17.79 -5.41 7.87
CA PHE A 23 -18.83 -6.33 8.37
C PHE A 23 -19.35 -5.90 9.74
N ALA A 24 -20.42 -5.08 9.76
CA ALA A 24 -20.96 -4.48 10.98
C ALA A 24 -21.44 -5.48 12.05
N ASN A 25 -22.04 -6.60 11.63
CA ASN A 25 -22.61 -7.60 12.53
C ASN A 25 -21.72 -8.83 12.73
N ARG A 26 -20.46 -8.79 12.26
CA ARG A 26 -19.54 -9.91 12.46
C ARG A 26 -18.92 -9.82 13.86
N ASP A 27 -19.09 -10.87 14.63
CA ASP A 27 -18.70 -10.98 16.04
C ASP A 27 -17.46 -11.84 16.28
N HIS A 28 -16.85 -12.37 15.22
CA HIS A 28 -15.67 -13.22 15.27
C HIS A 28 -14.60 -12.81 14.26
N LYS A 29 -13.36 -13.20 14.55
CA LYS A 29 -12.18 -12.93 13.69
C LYS A 29 -12.23 -13.74 12.39
N SER A 30 -11.34 -13.43 11.45
CA SER A 30 -11.08 -14.28 10.28
C SER A 30 -10.68 -15.70 10.73
N THR A 31 -11.08 -16.72 9.97
CA THR A 31 -10.81 -18.14 10.29
C THR A 31 -9.76 -18.76 9.37
N GLY A 32 -9.24 -17.98 8.42
CA GLY A 32 -8.30 -18.41 7.41
C GLY A 32 -8.09 -17.32 6.37
N VAL A 33 -7.31 -17.66 5.34
CA VAL A 33 -6.99 -16.80 4.20
C VAL A 33 -7.47 -17.52 2.94
N ASN A 34 -8.34 -16.87 2.17
CA ASN A 34 -8.74 -17.39 0.85
C ASN A 34 -7.72 -16.99 -0.21
N ASP A 35 -7.44 -15.70 -0.28
CA ASP A 35 -6.42 -15.08 -1.13
C ASP A 35 -5.62 -14.08 -0.31
N ASP A 36 -4.37 -13.85 -0.69
CA ASP A 36 -3.54 -12.84 -0.05
C ASP A 36 -4.02 -11.42 -0.38
N LEU A 37 -4.03 -10.55 0.63
CA LEU A 37 -4.20 -9.12 0.43
C LEU A 37 -2.90 -8.53 -0.07
N LEU A 38 -2.96 -7.77 -1.17
CA LEU A 38 -1.77 -7.16 -1.78
C LEU A 38 -1.76 -5.64 -1.62
N ILE A 39 -0.54 -5.11 -1.60
CA ILE A 39 -0.25 -3.75 -2.02
C ILE A 39 0.40 -3.83 -3.39
N ASN A 40 -0.10 -3.04 -4.33
CA ASN A 40 0.49 -2.88 -5.65
C ASN A 40 0.94 -1.43 -5.84
N THR A 41 2.13 -1.23 -6.39
CA THR A 41 2.69 0.09 -6.66
C THR A 41 3.00 0.27 -8.13
N MET A 42 2.82 1.50 -8.61
CA MET A 42 3.21 1.93 -9.95
C MET A 42 3.90 3.29 -9.84
N TYR A 43 5.16 3.34 -10.23
CA TYR A 43 5.98 4.54 -10.21
C TYR A 43 6.29 5.00 -11.62
N LEU A 44 5.93 6.24 -11.95
CA LEU A 44 6.15 6.87 -13.25
C LEU A 44 7.07 8.07 -13.07
N LYS A 45 8.14 8.11 -13.86
CA LYS A 45 9.10 9.22 -13.84
C LYS A 45 9.50 9.66 -15.24
N ASN A 46 9.53 10.97 -15.46
CA ASN A 46 10.25 11.59 -16.58
C ASN A 46 10.88 12.91 -16.09
N ASP A 47 11.34 13.76 -17.01
CA ASP A 47 12.01 15.02 -16.66
C ASP A 47 11.09 16.04 -15.94
N ASN A 48 9.77 15.91 -16.09
CA ASN A 48 8.76 16.85 -15.57
C ASN A 48 7.83 16.25 -14.52
N TYR A 49 7.74 14.91 -14.44
CA TYR A 49 6.77 14.20 -13.62
C TYR A 49 7.46 13.14 -12.76
N ASP A 50 7.01 13.08 -11.51
CA ASP A 50 7.43 12.11 -10.51
C ASP A 50 6.16 11.68 -9.75
N PHE A 51 5.65 10.48 -10.06
CA PHE A 51 4.32 10.04 -9.62
C PHE A 51 4.37 8.60 -9.10
N LEU A 52 3.83 8.39 -7.89
CA LEU A 52 3.66 7.08 -7.30
C LEU A 52 2.18 6.81 -7.02
N LEU A 53 1.63 5.77 -7.65
CA LEU A 53 0.34 5.21 -7.31
C LEU A 53 0.56 3.99 -6.40
N ILE A 54 -0.22 3.93 -5.31
CA ILE A 54 -0.27 2.77 -4.42
C ILE A 54 -1.73 2.33 -4.32
N SER A 55 -1.99 1.08 -4.67
CA SER A 55 -3.28 0.42 -4.55
C SER A 55 -3.21 -0.62 -3.43
N TYR A 56 -4.26 -0.68 -2.62
CA TYR A 56 -4.37 -1.58 -1.49
C TYR A 56 -5.62 -2.44 -1.65
N ASP A 57 -5.51 -3.72 -1.35
CA ASP A 57 -6.67 -4.61 -1.15
C ASP A 57 -7.26 -4.39 0.25
N LEU A 58 -7.66 -3.15 0.52
CA LEU A 58 -8.24 -2.70 1.78
C LEU A 58 -9.45 -1.81 1.50
N LEU A 59 -10.36 -1.70 2.47
CA LEU A 59 -11.51 -0.79 2.37
C LEU A 59 -11.11 0.68 2.29
N GLY A 60 -9.98 1.01 2.90
CA GLY A 60 -9.45 2.37 2.92
C GLY A 60 -8.20 2.46 3.79
N VAL A 61 -7.49 3.56 3.62
CA VAL A 61 -6.31 3.92 4.42
C VAL A 61 -6.58 5.32 4.96
N ASP A 62 -6.46 5.49 6.28
CA ASP A 62 -6.72 6.79 6.89
C ASP A 62 -5.60 7.81 6.60
N LYS A 63 -5.88 9.07 6.91
CA LYS A 63 -4.92 10.17 6.72
C LYS A 63 -3.62 9.96 7.48
N TYR A 64 -3.68 9.38 8.68
CA TYR A 64 -2.50 9.16 9.51
C TYR A 64 -1.51 8.21 8.83
N TYR A 65 -2.01 7.07 8.31
CA TYR A 65 -1.19 6.14 7.55
C TYR A 65 -0.65 6.76 6.26
N CYS A 66 -1.49 7.50 5.53
CA CYS A 66 -1.08 8.20 4.30
C CYS A 66 0.10 9.15 4.56
N GLU A 67 0.03 9.98 5.61
CA GLU A 67 1.10 10.92 5.94
C GLU A 67 2.39 10.22 6.41
N LYS A 68 2.25 9.12 7.15
CA LYS A 68 3.40 8.30 7.57
C LYS A 68 4.12 7.68 6.37
N ILE A 69 3.38 7.15 5.40
CA ILE A 69 3.92 6.57 4.17
C ILE A 69 4.66 7.62 3.34
N LYS A 70 4.04 8.80 3.12
CA LYS A 70 4.69 9.91 2.43
C LYS A 70 6.00 10.30 3.09
N THR A 71 5.99 10.45 4.42
CA THR A 71 7.19 10.80 5.19
C THR A 71 8.29 9.77 4.99
N LEU A 72 7.98 8.47 5.00
CA LEU A 72 8.97 7.41 4.80
C LEU A 72 9.56 7.43 3.38
N ILE A 73 8.72 7.59 2.35
CA ILE A 73 9.17 7.65 0.96
C ILE A 73 10.12 8.84 0.75
N TYR A 74 9.75 10.03 1.22
CA TYR A 74 10.57 11.23 1.03
C TYR A 74 11.81 11.26 1.93
N LYS A 75 11.78 10.64 3.13
CA LYS A 75 12.99 10.50 3.96
C LYS A 75 14.03 9.58 3.33
N ILE A 76 13.60 8.48 2.70
CA ILE A 76 14.51 7.51 2.06
C ILE A 76 15.23 8.14 0.85
N GLN A 77 14.61 9.13 0.20
CA GLN A 77 15.17 9.78 -0.99
C GLN A 77 16.45 10.59 -0.71
N THR A 78 16.69 11.02 0.54
CA THR A 78 17.87 11.83 0.93
C THR A 78 19.10 10.99 1.30
N SER A 79 19.00 9.65 1.32
CA SER A 79 20.08 8.76 1.77
C SER A 79 20.91 8.13 0.65
N HIS A 80 20.75 8.61 -0.59
CA HIS A 80 21.49 8.15 -1.77
C HIS A 80 22.38 9.24 -2.39
N LEU A 81 22.78 10.22 -1.59
CA LEU A 81 23.85 11.20 -1.91
C LEU A 81 25.05 10.96 -0.99
#